data_AF-A0A127SSR8-F1
#
_entry.id   AF-A0A127SSR8-F1
#
_cell.length_a   1.000
_cell.length_b   1.000
_cell.length_c   1.000
_cell.angle_alpha   90.00
_cell.angle_beta   90.00
_cell.angle_gamma   90.00
#
_symmetry.space_group_name_H-M   'P 1'
#
loop_
_entity.id
_entity.type
_entity.pdbx_description
1 polymer ?
#
loop_
_entity_poly.entity_id
_entity_poly.type
_entity_poly.pdbx_seq_one_letter_code
_entity_poly.pdbx_strand_id
1 'polypeptide(L)'
;MIAEILEQLNGHIVIIKGNHDSRALFKYLAAHNPVLSDGKPKYEFEDVGRIIKANHHQFFLTHYPMLFGQTPSSINLHGHIHHTMVAIPENINVGVDSTDLDYLMADERPVWSTPLNFNEIETIIQRKYDDFAKRR
;
A
#
# COMPACT_ATOMS: atom_id res chain seq x y z
N MET A 1 8.06 21.06 7.18
CA MET A 1 7.09 20.81 6.08
C MET A 1 7.05 19.32 5.73
N ILE A 2 5.98 18.76 5.14
CA ILE A 2 5.93 17.32 4.75
C ILE A 2 7.13 16.92 3.87
N ALA A 3 7.62 17.78 2.98
CA ALA A 3 8.78 17.51 2.14
C ALA A 3 10.07 17.21 2.94
N GLU A 4 10.33 17.96 4.02
CA GLU A 4 11.50 17.76 4.89
C GLU A 4 11.44 16.40 5.61
N ILE A 5 10.23 15.90 5.90
CA ILE A 5 10.05 14.57 6.49
C ILE A 5 10.32 13.49 5.44
N LEU A 6 9.80 13.65 4.23
CA LEU A 6 10.03 12.70 3.14
C LEU A 6 11.50 12.59 2.73
N GLU A 7 12.24 13.71 2.78
CA GLU A 7 13.67 13.75 2.47
C GLU A 7 14.52 12.93 3.45
N GLN A 8 14.08 12.79 4.71
CA GLN A 8 14.77 11.99 5.73
C GLN A 8 14.63 10.48 5.51
N LEU A 9 13.62 10.05 4.74
CA LEU A 9 13.42 8.63 4.46
C LEU A 9 14.52 8.12 3.51
N ASN A 10 14.91 6.86 3.64
CA ASN A 10 15.88 6.24 2.73
C ASN A 10 15.18 5.58 1.52
N GLY A 11 15.91 5.46 0.41
CA GLY A 11 15.45 4.73 -0.78
C GLY A 11 14.48 5.49 -1.68
N HIS A 12 14.03 4.78 -2.73
CA HIS A 12 13.04 5.26 -3.70
C HIS A 12 11.63 5.09 -3.16
N ILE A 13 10.79 6.09 -3.41
CA ILE A 13 9.42 6.15 -2.91
C ILE A 13 8.49 6.43 -4.08
N VAL A 14 7.52 5.53 -4.27
CA VAL A 14 6.44 5.70 -5.24
C VAL A 14 5.25 6.26 -4.49
N ILE A 15 4.80 7.46 -4.85
CA ILE A 15 3.68 8.14 -4.22
C ILE A 15 2.46 8.01 -5.13
N ILE A 16 1.46 7.28 -4.66
CA ILE A 16 0.17 7.12 -5.35
C ILE A 16 -0.78 8.18 -4.79
N LYS A 17 -1.35 9.00 -5.69
CA LYS A 17 -2.14 10.16 -5.30
C LYS A 17 -3.43 9.76 -4.59
N GLY A 18 -3.58 10.20 -3.35
CA GLY A 18 -4.83 10.15 -2.61
C GLY A 18 -5.81 11.26 -3.02
N ASN A 19 -6.99 11.22 -2.41
CA ASN A 19 -8.04 12.22 -2.64
C ASN A 19 -7.74 13.57 -1.95
N HIS A 20 -7.01 13.53 -0.83
CA HIS A 20 -6.58 14.72 -0.10
C HIS A 20 -5.21 15.26 -0.56
N ASP A 21 -4.50 14.53 -1.42
CA ASP A 21 -3.22 14.97 -1.95
C ASP A 21 -3.42 16.01 -3.05
N SER A 22 -2.92 17.21 -2.80
CA SER A 22 -3.00 18.32 -3.75
C SER A 22 -1.99 18.14 -4.90
N ARG A 23 -2.42 18.49 -6.12
CA ARG A 23 -1.50 18.54 -7.28
C ARG A 23 -0.36 19.54 -7.07
N ALA A 24 -0.58 20.57 -6.25
CA ALA A 24 0.45 21.56 -5.91
C ALA A 24 1.61 20.93 -5.13
N LEU A 25 1.32 20.06 -4.15
CA LEU A 25 2.33 19.32 -3.41
C LEU A 25 3.15 18.41 -4.34
N PHE A 26 2.48 17.66 -5.23
CA PHE A 26 3.18 16.78 -6.17
C PHE A 26 4.08 17.56 -7.13
N LYS A 27 3.60 18.70 -7.65
CA LYS A 27 4.41 19.60 -8.47
C LYS A 27 5.63 20.12 -7.71
N TYR A 28 5.46 20.47 -6.43
CA TYR A 28 6.55 20.90 -5.58
C TYR A 28 7.58 19.79 -5.37
N LEU A 29 7.14 18.59 -4.97
CA LEU A 29 8.04 17.45 -4.73
C LEU A 29 8.77 17.02 -6.00
N ALA A 30 8.12 17.06 -7.16
CA ALA A 30 8.75 16.77 -8.45
C ALA A 30 9.82 17.82 -8.82
N ALA A 31 9.57 19.11 -8.55
CA ALA A 31 10.53 20.18 -8.81
C ALA A 31 11.75 20.15 -7.85
N HIS A 32 11.61 19.53 -6.68
CA HIS A 32 12.65 19.42 -5.65
C HIS A 32 13.07 17.96 -5.41
N ASN A 33 12.92 17.09 -6.41
CA ASN A 33 13.15 15.65 -6.25
C ASN A 33 14.65 15.34 -6.16
N PRO A 34 15.16 14.83 -5.02
CA PRO A 34 16.57 14.48 -4.90
C PRO A 34 16.95 13.34 -5.85
N VAL A 35 18.18 13.38 -6.37
CA VAL A 35 18.77 12.25 -7.09
C VAL A 35 19.57 11.42 -6.10
N LEU A 36 19.29 10.11 -6.03
CA LEU A 36 20.00 9.19 -5.15
C LEU A 36 21.34 8.76 -5.73
N SER A 37 22.14 8.03 -4.95
CA SER A 37 23.49 7.57 -5.34
C SER A 37 23.51 6.68 -6.58
N ASP A 38 22.38 6.08 -6.94
CA ASP A 38 22.22 5.26 -8.14
C ASP A 38 21.85 6.09 -9.40
N GLY A 39 21.78 7.42 -9.27
CA GLY A 39 21.49 8.34 -10.37
C GLY A 39 20.00 8.50 -10.69
N LYS A 40 19.10 7.86 -9.93
CA LYS A 40 17.65 7.94 -10.16
C LYS A 40 16.98 8.92 -9.19
N PRO A 41 15.82 9.50 -9.58
CA PRO A 41 15.03 10.33 -8.68
C PRO A 41 14.55 9.53 -7.47
N LYS A 42 14.48 10.18 -6.32
CA LYS A 42 13.95 9.61 -5.09
C LYS A 42 12.46 9.32 -5.19
N TYR A 43 11.69 10.25 -5.75
CA TYR A 43 10.23 10.16 -5.84
C TYR A 43 9.75 9.80 -7.25
N GLU A 44 8.80 8.89 -7.33
CA GLU A 44 7.96 8.65 -8.50
C GLU A 44 6.50 8.91 -8.12
N PHE A 45 5.68 9.36 -9.07
CA PHE A 45 4.31 9.77 -8.80
C PHE A 45 3.34 9.04 -9.72
N GLU A 46 2.26 8.53 -9.14
CA GLU A 46 1.19 7.84 -9.87
C GLU A 46 -0.15 8.51 -9.55
N ASP A 47 -0.89 8.94 -10.58
CA ASP A 47 -2.17 9.64 -10.40
C ASP A 47 -3.32 8.69 -10.00
N VAL A 48 -3.21 7.39 -10.35
CA VAL A 48 -4.27 6.38 -10.15
C VAL A 48 -3.77 5.19 -9.33
N GLY A 49 -2.65 4.59 -9.74
CA GLY A 49 -2.11 3.40 -9.09
C GLY A 49 -0.96 2.78 -9.85
N ARG A 50 -0.39 1.71 -9.30
CA ARG A 50 0.74 0.97 -9.88
C ARG A 50 0.50 -0.53 -9.80
N ILE A 51 0.99 -1.25 -10.81
CA ILE A 51 0.95 -2.72 -10.84
C ILE A 51 2.35 -3.27 -10.53
N ILE A 52 2.44 -4.19 -9.58
CA ILE A 52 3.68 -4.91 -9.23
C ILE A 52 3.42 -6.41 -9.32
N LYS A 53 4.37 -7.17 -9.90
CA LYS A 53 4.33 -8.63 -9.92
C LYS A 53 5.39 -9.18 -8.97
N ALA A 54 4.96 -9.93 -7.96
CA ALA A 54 5.85 -10.54 -6.97
C ALA A 54 5.12 -11.72 -6.30
N ASN A 55 5.86 -12.70 -5.77
CA ASN A 55 5.30 -13.88 -5.07
C ASN A 55 4.11 -14.55 -5.77
N HIS A 56 4.17 -14.68 -7.11
CA HIS A 56 3.08 -15.24 -7.93
C HIS A 56 1.77 -14.42 -7.94
N HIS A 57 1.74 -13.27 -7.28
CA HIS A 57 0.64 -12.31 -7.27
C HIS A 57 0.87 -11.16 -8.26
N GLN A 58 -0.25 -10.58 -8.71
CA GLN A 58 -0.28 -9.27 -9.37
C GLN A 58 -0.91 -8.27 -8.40
N PHE A 59 -0.08 -7.42 -7.80
CA PHE A 59 -0.52 -6.38 -6.88
C PHE A 59 -0.95 -5.14 -7.65
N PHE A 60 -2.16 -4.69 -7.37
CA PHE A 60 -2.69 -3.39 -7.78
C PHE A 60 -2.63 -2.47 -6.57
N LEU A 61 -1.69 -1.54 -6.59
CA LEU A 61 -1.51 -0.52 -5.56
C LEU A 61 -2.38 0.68 -5.93
N THR A 62 -3.35 1.04 -5.10
CA THR A 62 -4.27 2.16 -5.36
C THR A 62 -4.61 2.90 -4.07
N HIS A 63 -5.09 4.15 -4.16
CA HIS A 63 -5.61 4.82 -2.96
C HIS A 63 -6.96 4.23 -2.54
N TYR A 64 -7.87 4.10 -3.49
CA TYR A 64 -9.22 3.56 -3.27
C TYR A 64 -9.24 2.04 -3.39
N PRO A 65 -10.13 1.34 -2.65
CA PRO A 65 -10.37 -0.07 -2.88
C PRO A 65 -10.90 -0.28 -4.31
N MET A 66 -10.27 -1.21 -5.03
CA MET A 66 -10.68 -1.65 -6.35
C MET A 66 -11.21 -3.07 -6.31
N LEU A 67 -12.39 -3.27 -6.88
CA LEU A 67 -12.98 -4.58 -7.07
C LEU A 67 -12.60 -5.13 -8.44
N PHE A 68 -12.10 -6.35 -8.46
CA PHE A 68 -11.78 -7.06 -9.69
C PHE A 68 -12.84 -8.11 -9.98
N GLY A 69 -12.94 -8.51 -11.25
CA GLY A 69 -13.61 -9.75 -11.62
C GLY A 69 -12.84 -10.97 -11.10
N GLN A 70 -13.28 -12.17 -11.47
CA GLN A 70 -12.58 -13.40 -11.08
C GLN A 70 -11.17 -13.42 -11.69
N THR A 71 -10.17 -13.20 -10.85
CA THR A 71 -8.75 -13.29 -11.22
C THR A 71 -8.00 -14.04 -10.14
N PRO A 72 -7.33 -15.16 -10.46
CA PRO A 72 -6.81 -16.08 -9.44
C PRO A 72 -5.62 -15.54 -8.63
N SER A 73 -4.97 -14.44 -9.06
CA SER A 73 -3.75 -13.95 -8.40
C SER A 73 -3.68 -12.43 -8.25
N SER A 74 -4.75 -11.70 -8.56
CA SER A 74 -4.77 -10.24 -8.39
C SER A 74 -5.08 -9.88 -6.95
N ILE A 75 -4.25 -9.05 -6.35
CA ILE A 75 -4.45 -8.51 -5.01
C ILE A 75 -4.49 -6.99 -5.10
N ASN A 76 -5.50 -6.35 -4.53
CA ASN A 76 -5.52 -4.91 -4.36
C ASN A 76 -4.95 -4.56 -2.98
N LEU A 77 -3.88 -3.77 -2.96
CA LEU A 77 -3.44 -3.10 -1.73
C LEU A 77 -3.91 -1.65 -1.81
N HIS A 78 -4.73 -1.23 -0.85
CA HIS A 78 -5.33 0.10 -0.85
C HIS A 78 -5.38 0.75 0.52
N GLY A 79 -5.78 2.02 0.58
CA GLY A 79 -6.01 2.74 1.83
C GLY A 79 -7.44 3.31 1.88
N HIS A 80 -7.55 4.58 2.23
CA HIS A 80 -8.77 5.41 2.18
C HIS A 80 -9.89 5.07 3.19
N ILE A 81 -10.17 3.81 3.49
CA ILE A 81 -11.36 3.39 4.26
C ILE A 81 -11.14 3.24 5.77
N HIS A 82 -10.02 3.77 6.29
CA HIS A 82 -9.72 3.83 7.73
C HIS A 82 -9.81 2.46 8.42
N HIS A 83 -10.36 2.41 9.64
CA HIS A 83 -10.59 1.23 10.47
C HIS A 83 -11.69 0.29 9.95
N THR A 84 -11.69 0.02 8.65
CA THR A 84 -12.59 -0.96 8.03
C THR A 84 -11.84 -1.79 6.99
N MET A 85 -12.43 -2.90 6.56
CA MET A 85 -11.94 -3.72 5.45
C MET A 85 -13.05 -3.94 4.42
N VAL A 86 -12.66 -4.17 3.18
CA VAL A 86 -13.57 -4.75 2.19
C VAL A 86 -13.68 -6.26 2.46
N ALA A 87 -14.90 -6.78 2.46
CA ALA A 87 -15.19 -8.19 2.71
C ALA A 87 -14.90 -9.08 1.49
N ILE A 88 -13.70 -8.96 0.92
CA ILE A 88 -13.19 -9.71 -0.23
C ILE A 88 -11.74 -10.10 0.06
N PRO A 89 -11.34 -11.38 -0.05
CA PRO A 89 -10.00 -11.83 0.27
C PRO A 89 -8.89 -11.11 -0.51
N GLU A 90 -9.15 -10.82 -1.78
CA GLU A 90 -8.22 -10.16 -2.71
C GLU A 90 -8.01 -8.67 -2.41
N ASN A 91 -8.76 -8.08 -1.48
CA ASN A 91 -8.77 -6.63 -1.25
C ASN A 91 -8.25 -6.34 0.16
N ILE A 92 -7.02 -5.83 0.26
CA ILE A 92 -6.30 -5.64 1.52
C ILE A 92 -6.12 -4.14 1.78
N ASN A 93 -6.69 -3.67 2.90
CA ASN A 93 -6.48 -2.31 3.36
C ASN A 93 -5.17 -2.22 4.15
N VAL A 94 -4.19 -1.50 3.60
CA VAL A 94 -2.87 -1.25 4.21
C VAL A 94 -2.81 0.05 5.00
N GLY A 95 -3.97 0.67 5.29
CA GLY A 95 -4.07 1.84 6.16
C GLY A 95 -3.53 1.56 7.57
N VAL A 96 -2.93 2.58 8.20
CA VAL A 96 -2.30 2.47 9.53
C VAL A 96 -3.26 1.99 10.62
N ASP A 97 -4.54 2.29 10.46
CA ASP A 97 -5.63 1.94 11.37
C ASP A 97 -6.51 0.78 10.87
N SER A 98 -6.13 0.14 9.76
CA SER A 98 -6.92 -0.90 9.10
C SER A 98 -7.22 -2.11 9.99
N THR A 99 -8.43 -2.66 9.86
CA THR A 99 -8.81 -3.94 10.47
C THR A 99 -8.16 -5.14 9.77
N ASP A 100 -7.64 -5.00 8.54
CA ASP A 100 -6.86 -6.08 7.91
C ASP A 100 -5.54 -6.36 8.67
N LEU A 101 -5.07 -5.41 9.49
CA LEU A 101 -3.93 -5.64 10.39
C LEU A 101 -4.24 -6.67 11.49
N ASP A 102 -5.51 -6.95 11.77
CA ASP A 102 -5.92 -7.93 12.79
C ASP A 102 -5.74 -9.38 12.30
N TYR A 103 -5.37 -9.58 11.03
CA TYR A 103 -4.87 -10.87 10.55
C TYR A 103 -3.42 -11.14 10.98
N LEU A 104 -2.69 -10.17 11.53
CA LEU A 104 -1.38 -10.36 12.15
C LEU A 104 -1.55 -10.65 13.65
N MET A 105 -0.74 -11.56 14.19
CA MET A 105 -0.67 -11.78 15.64
C MET A 105 -0.07 -10.56 16.34
N ALA A 106 -0.27 -10.45 17.66
CA ALA A 106 0.19 -9.29 18.43
C ALA A 106 1.72 -9.07 18.36
N ASP A 107 2.50 -10.14 18.22
CA ASP A 107 3.96 -10.15 18.07
C ASP A 107 4.43 -9.99 16.61
N GLU A 108 3.53 -10.18 15.64
CA GLU A 108 3.78 -9.97 14.21
C GLU A 108 3.34 -8.57 13.75
N ARG A 109 2.44 -7.92 14.49
CA ARG A 109 1.91 -6.60 14.12
C ARG A 109 3.02 -5.54 14.21
N PRO A 110 3.25 -4.78 13.14
CA PRO A 110 4.25 -3.73 13.18
C PRO A 110 3.85 -2.64 14.18
N VAL A 111 4.84 -1.99 14.78
CA VAL A 111 4.62 -0.82 15.66
C VAL A 111 3.77 0.21 14.90
N TRP A 112 2.84 0.87 15.59
CA TRP A 112 1.98 1.88 14.98
C TRP A 112 2.75 2.85 14.07
N SER A 113 2.20 3.12 12.87
CA SER A 113 2.82 3.95 11.82
C SER A 113 4.07 3.36 11.14
N THR A 114 4.46 2.13 11.46
CA THR A 114 5.47 1.40 10.67
C THR A 114 4.81 0.84 9.40
N PRO A 115 5.42 1.04 8.22
CA PRO A 115 4.90 0.47 6.98
C PRO A 115 4.87 -1.06 7.02
N LEU A 116 3.88 -1.65 6.36
CA LEU A 116 3.85 -3.10 6.16
C LEU A 116 4.97 -3.52 5.22
N ASN A 117 5.69 -4.57 5.62
CA ASN A 117 6.63 -5.26 4.75
C ASN A 117 5.92 -6.38 3.98
N PHE A 118 6.62 -6.94 3.00
CA PHE A 118 6.02 -7.91 2.09
C PHE A 118 5.62 -9.23 2.77
N ASN A 119 6.37 -9.69 3.77
CA ASN A 119 6.02 -10.91 4.51
C ASN A 119 4.74 -10.73 5.34
N GLU A 120 4.54 -9.55 5.92
CA GLU A 120 3.31 -9.20 6.64
C GLU A 120 2.12 -9.17 5.67
N ILE A 121 2.29 -8.58 4.48
CA ILE A 121 1.25 -8.58 3.43
C ILE A 121 0.86 -10.00 3.02
N GLU A 122 1.83 -10.87 2.74
CA GLU A 122 1.57 -12.29 2.40
C GLU A 122 0.83 -13.02 3.52
N THR A 123 1.21 -12.74 4.77
CA THR A 123 0.57 -13.34 5.95
C THR A 123 -0.90 -12.91 6.06
N ILE A 124 -1.18 -11.62 5.85
CA ILE A 124 -2.55 -11.09 5.82
C ILE A 124 -3.36 -11.74 4.70
N ILE A 125 -2.81 -11.82 3.49
CA ILE A 125 -3.46 -12.43 2.32
C ILE A 125 -3.85 -13.88 2.64
N GLN A 126 -2.89 -14.70 3.07
CA GLN A 126 -3.12 -16.11 3.35
C GLN A 126 -4.21 -16.29 4.43
N ARG A 127 -4.10 -15.58 5.56
CA ARG A 127 -5.04 -15.75 6.68
C ARG A 127 -6.43 -15.22 6.37
N LYS A 128 -6.54 -14.13 5.59
CA LYS A 128 -7.83 -13.62 5.11
C LYS A 128 -8.50 -14.61 4.14
N TYR A 129 -7.75 -15.23 3.24
CA TYR A 129 -8.26 -16.31 2.40
C TYR A 129 -8.78 -17.49 3.22
N ASP A 130 -8.00 -17.95 4.19
CA ASP A 130 -8.37 -19.09 5.04
C ASP A 130 -9.62 -18.80 5.88
N ASP A 131 -9.75 -17.58 6.40
CA ASP A 131 -10.95 -17.15 7.13
C ASP A 131 -12.20 -17.16 6.24
N PHE A 132 -12.11 -16.57 5.04
CA PHE A 132 -13.25 -16.54 4.11
C PHE A 132 -13.60 -17.93 3.57
N ALA A 133 -12.63 -18.84 3.43
CA ALA A 133 -12.89 -20.23 3.05
C ALA A 133 -13.73 -20.99 4.09
N LYS A 134 -13.58 -20.69 5.39
CA LYS A 134 -14.36 -21.29 6.49
C LYS A 134 -15.80 -20.80 6.55
N ARG A 135 -16.12 -19.68 5.89
CA ARG A 135 -17.47 -19.07 5.87
C ARG A 135 -18.37 -19.64 4.76
N ARG A 136 -17.86 -20.58 3.96
CA ARG A 136 -18.57 -21.23 2.85
C ARG A 136 -19.24 -22.52 3.27
#